data_AF-A0A736IBG4-F1
#
_entry.id   AF-A0A736IBG4-F1
#
_cell.length_a   1.000
_cell.length_b   1.000
_cell.length_c   1.000
_cell.angle_alpha   90.00
_cell.angle_beta   90.00
_cell.angle_gamma   90.00
#
_symmetry.space_group_name_H-M   'P 1'
#
loop_
_entity.id
_entity.type
_entity.pdbx_description
1 polymer ?
#
loop_
_entity_poly.entity_id
_entity_poly.type
_entity_poly.pdbx_seq_one_letter_code
_entity_poly.pdbx_strand_id
1 'polypeptide(L)'
;MEKFEFDMETFVTDTEEQDFSLDPQTLNEVASMRPLYPEPALWTRFAFFVAWGAYSQDIYAISWYAISWVDWMTGHRDEGFLAYCYVSQRWPAFDSGGTGLYDDDIQELAEQNPWNSSPLPLAPGWLPAAYKL
;
A
#
# COMPACT_ATOMS: atom_id res chain seq x y z
N MET A 1 10.57 18.41 12.33
CA MET A 1 10.95 17.44 11.28
C MET A 1 9.64 16.89 10.77
N GLU A 2 9.27 17.23 9.53
CA GLU A 2 8.08 16.65 8.91
C GLU A 2 8.40 15.20 8.57
N LYS A 3 7.69 14.28 9.22
CA LYS A 3 7.69 12.85 8.89
C LYS A 3 6.77 12.65 7.69
N PHE A 4 7.03 11.66 6.85
CA PHE A 4 6.09 11.33 5.78
C PHE A 4 4.75 10.91 6.40
N GLU A 5 3.67 11.54 5.96
CA GLU A 5 2.30 11.19 6.37
C GLU A 5 1.63 10.44 5.23
N PHE A 6 1.17 9.22 5.52
CA PHE A 6 0.46 8.38 4.57
C PHE A 6 -0.95 8.93 4.36
N ASP A 7 -1.28 9.25 3.12
CA ASP A 7 -2.55 9.86 2.73
C ASP A 7 -3.46 8.84 2.05
N MET A 8 -4.64 8.62 2.63
CA MET A 8 -5.63 7.69 2.11
C MET A 8 -6.25 8.16 0.80
N GLU A 9 -6.25 9.47 0.51
CA GLU A 9 -6.80 10.03 -0.73
C GLU A 9 -5.98 9.61 -1.96
N THR A 10 -4.77 9.08 -1.74
CA THR A 10 -3.96 8.41 -2.78
C THR A 10 -4.72 7.26 -3.44
N PHE A 11 -5.53 6.52 -2.67
CA PHE A 11 -6.20 5.29 -3.12
C PHE A 11 -7.71 5.45 -3.26
N VAL A 12 -8.31 6.39 -2.54
CA VAL A 12 -9.75 6.61 -2.55
C VAL A 12 -10.02 8.07 -2.87
N THR A 13 -10.42 8.35 -4.11
CA THR A 13 -10.68 9.71 -4.61
C THR A 13 -12.12 10.17 -4.45
N ASP A 14 -13.06 9.24 -4.26
CA ASP A 14 -14.47 9.56 -4.04
C ASP A 14 -15.00 8.85 -2.79
N THR A 15 -15.75 9.59 -1.99
CA THR A 15 -16.22 9.17 -0.66
C THR A 15 -17.53 8.36 -0.71
N GLU A 16 -17.98 8.01 -1.91
CA GLU A 16 -19.25 7.30 -2.13
C GLU A 16 -19.20 5.85 -1.63
N GLU A 17 -18.05 5.18 -1.69
CA GLU A 17 -17.85 3.87 -1.06
C GLU A 17 -17.26 4.01 0.35
N GLN A 18 -18.00 3.49 1.33
CA GLN A 18 -17.71 3.63 2.76
C GLN A 18 -17.38 2.27 3.36
N ASP A 19 -16.81 2.25 4.58
CA ASP A 19 -16.58 1.02 5.38
C ASP A 19 -17.77 0.03 5.37
N PHE A 20 -19.00 0.50 5.17
CA PHE A 20 -20.22 -0.30 5.14
C PHE A 20 -20.47 -1.07 3.83
N SER A 21 -19.69 -0.82 2.76
CA SER A 21 -19.75 -1.60 1.51
C SER A 21 -19.02 -2.94 1.62
N LEU A 22 -18.10 -3.07 2.59
CA LEU A 22 -17.37 -4.29 2.84
C LEU A 22 -18.27 -5.30 3.56
N ASP A 23 -18.21 -6.55 3.11
CA ASP A 23 -18.91 -7.64 3.78
C ASP A 23 -18.28 -7.94 5.16
N PRO A 24 -19.03 -8.58 6.08
CA PRO A 24 -18.55 -8.83 7.44
C PRO A 24 -17.25 -9.63 7.53
N GLN A 25 -16.95 -10.51 6.57
CA GLN A 25 -15.71 -11.27 6.58
C GLN A 25 -14.53 -10.35 6.28
N THR A 26 -14.61 -9.56 5.20
CA THR A 26 -13.58 -8.58 4.84
C THR A 26 -13.32 -7.58 5.97
N LEU A 27 -14.38 -7.12 6.66
CA LEU A 27 -14.24 -6.23 7.80
C LEU A 27 -13.44 -6.84 8.96
N ASN A 28 -13.62 -8.14 9.23
CA ASN A 28 -12.87 -8.85 10.27
C ASN A 28 -11.40 -9.03 9.89
N GLU A 29 -11.10 -9.33 8.63
CA GLU A 29 -9.74 -9.47 8.11
C GLU A 29 -8.98 -8.13 8.17
N VAL A 30 -9.60 -7.04 7.71
CA VAL A 30 -9.02 -5.69 7.84
C VAL A 30 -8.80 -5.32 9.31
N ALA A 31 -9.73 -5.70 10.20
CA ALA A 31 -9.58 -5.46 11.64
C ALA A 31 -8.42 -6.23 12.27
N SER A 32 -8.05 -7.41 11.77
CA SER A 32 -6.89 -8.16 12.25
C SER A 32 -5.56 -7.61 11.69
N MET A 33 -5.57 -7.07 10.48
CA MET A 33 -4.37 -6.55 9.81
C MET A 33 -3.99 -5.14 10.25
N ARG A 34 -4.96 -4.23 10.40
CA ARG A 34 -4.70 -2.81 10.72
C ARG A 34 -3.80 -2.58 11.94
N PRO A 35 -3.90 -3.34 13.05
CA PRO A 35 -2.99 -3.18 14.18
C PRO A 35 -1.51 -3.37 13.85
N LEU A 36 -1.18 -4.05 12.75
CA LEU A 36 0.19 -4.25 12.25
C LEU A 36 0.76 -2.98 11.59
N TYR A 37 -0.10 -2.04 11.18
CA TYR A 37 0.24 -0.86 10.39
C TYR A 37 -0.16 0.43 11.11
N PRO A 38 0.60 0.87 12.14
CA PRO A 38 0.34 2.13 12.84
C PRO A 38 0.54 3.38 11.97
N GLU A 39 1.31 3.31 10.89
CA GLU A 39 1.62 4.44 10.02
C GLU A 39 0.36 4.98 9.28
N PRO A 40 -0.49 4.14 8.66
CA PRO A 40 -1.80 4.52 8.14
C PRO A 40 -2.94 4.38 9.17
N ALA A 41 -2.69 4.51 10.49
CA ALA A 41 -3.71 4.23 11.51
C ALA A 41 -5.00 5.05 11.36
N LEU A 42 -4.90 6.27 10.82
CA LEU A 42 -6.02 7.19 10.59
C LEU A 42 -6.89 6.83 9.37
N TRP A 43 -6.45 5.89 8.53
CA TRP A 43 -7.18 5.50 7.34
C TRP A 43 -8.50 4.81 7.70
N THR A 44 -9.50 4.97 6.83
CA THR A 44 -10.75 4.19 6.91
C THR A 44 -10.45 2.71 6.63
N ARG A 45 -11.34 1.80 7.05
CA ARG A 45 -11.15 0.36 6.72
C ARG A 45 -11.22 0.17 5.22
N PHE A 46 -12.10 0.92 4.55
CA PHE A 46 -12.23 0.91 3.11
C PHE A 46 -10.94 1.36 2.41
N ALA A 47 -10.33 2.48 2.82
CA ALA A 47 -9.08 2.92 2.21
C ALA A 47 -7.93 1.93 2.41
N PHE A 48 -7.82 1.35 3.61
CA PHE A 48 -6.85 0.28 3.86
C PHE A 48 -7.10 -0.93 2.96
N PHE A 49 -8.35 -1.36 2.83
CA PHE A 49 -8.75 -2.46 1.95
C PHE A 49 -8.40 -2.19 0.48
N VAL A 50 -8.72 -1.01 -0.04
CA VAL A 50 -8.43 -0.62 -1.43
C VAL A 50 -6.92 -0.58 -1.67
N ALA A 51 -6.16 0.05 -0.77
CA ALA A 51 -4.69 0.11 -0.88
C ALA A 51 -4.05 -1.28 -0.82
N TRP A 52 -4.55 -2.15 0.06
CA TRP A 52 -4.07 -3.53 0.16
C TRP A 52 -4.41 -4.36 -1.08
N GLY A 53 -5.62 -4.19 -1.60
CA GLY A 53 -6.06 -4.83 -2.84
C GLY A 53 -5.17 -4.41 -4.01
N ALA A 54 -4.92 -3.12 -4.17
CA ALA A 54 -4.03 -2.57 -5.18
C ALA A 54 -2.61 -3.13 -5.04
N TYR A 55 -2.04 -3.11 -3.82
CA TYR A 55 -0.74 -3.73 -3.53
C TYR A 55 -0.69 -5.21 -3.93
N SER A 56 -1.69 -6.00 -3.54
CA SER A 56 -1.74 -7.44 -3.83
C SER A 56 -1.83 -7.75 -5.33
N GLN A 57 -2.54 -6.91 -6.08
CA GLN A 57 -2.67 -7.03 -7.53
C GLN A 57 -1.39 -6.60 -8.23
N ASP A 58 -0.79 -5.50 -7.79
CA ASP A 58 0.34 -4.88 -8.45
C ASP A 58 1.64 -5.65 -8.23
N ILE A 59 1.86 -6.10 -7.00
CA ILE A 59 3.11 -6.68 -6.55
C ILE A 59 3.11 -8.20 -6.62
N TYR A 60 1.97 -8.83 -6.32
CA TYR A 60 1.88 -10.30 -6.34
C TYR A 60 1.10 -10.84 -7.54
N ALA A 61 0.52 -9.97 -8.39
CA ALA A 61 -0.38 -10.36 -9.48
C ALA A 61 -1.57 -11.22 -9.01
N ILE A 62 -2.01 -11.01 -7.75
CA ILE A 62 -3.11 -11.73 -7.13
C ILE A 62 -4.39 -10.88 -7.21
N SER A 63 -5.52 -11.51 -7.54
CA SER A 63 -6.82 -10.81 -7.63
C SER A 63 -7.25 -10.19 -6.29
N TRP A 64 -7.89 -9.01 -6.36
CA TRP A 64 -8.44 -8.22 -5.25
C TRP A 64 -9.29 -8.98 -4.21
N TYR A 65 -9.88 -10.12 -4.57
CA TYR A 65 -10.63 -10.98 -3.65
C TYR A 65 -9.77 -11.84 -2.71
N ALA A 66 -8.45 -11.76 -2.82
CA ALA A 66 -7.53 -12.68 -2.17
C ALA A 66 -7.17 -12.33 -0.71
N ILE A 67 -7.74 -11.27 -0.13
CA ILE A 67 -7.55 -10.98 1.30
C ILE A 67 -7.95 -12.20 2.16
N SER A 68 -8.95 -12.96 1.72
CA SER A 68 -9.38 -14.20 2.39
C SER A 68 -8.60 -15.48 2.00
N TRP A 69 -7.88 -15.47 0.88
CA TRP A 69 -7.30 -16.71 0.32
C TRP A 69 -5.83 -16.92 0.66
N VAL A 70 -5.19 -15.92 1.25
CA VAL A 70 -3.74 -15.89 1.40
C VAL A 70 -3.38 -15.58 2.85
N ASP A 71 -3.50 -16.60 3.70
CA ASP A 71 -3.18 -16.57 5.13
C ASP A 71 -1.74 -16.07 5.40
N TRP A 72 -0.84 -16.28 4.43
CA TRP A 72 0.52 -15.74 4.50
C TRP A 72 0.60 -14.23 4.25
N MET A 73 -0.38 -13.55 3.64
CA MET A 73 -0.36 -12.09 3.47
C MET A 73 -1.02 -11.34 4.63
N THR A 74 -1.94 -11.97 5.36
CA THR A 74 -2.76 -11.28 6.39
C THR A 74 -2.34 -11.63 7.82
N GLY A 75 -1.54 -12.70 8.01
CA GLY A 75 -1.07 -13.16 9.32
C GLY A 75 0.20 -12.47 9.84
N HIS A 76 0.88 -11.66 9.03
CA HIS A 76 2.07 -10.91 9.44
C HIS A 76 2.17 -9.55 8.76
N ARG A 77 3.00 -8.68 9.34
CA ARG A 77 3.30 -7.36 8.78
C ARG A 77 4.23 -7.53 7.57
N ASP A 78 3.73 -7.19 6.40
CA ASP A 78 4.50 -7.01 5.18
C ASP A 78 4.87 -5.51 5.04
N GLU A 79 6.16 -5.19 5.16
CA GLU A 79 6.66 -3.81 5.00
C GLU A 79 6.55 -3.33 3.54
N GLY A 80 6.52 -4.25 2.57
CA GLY A 80 6.32 -3.96 1.15
C GLY A 80 5.02 -3.19 0.89
N PHE A 81 3.99 -3.44 1.70
CA PHE A 81 2.75 -2.66 1.64
C PHE A 81 2.98 -1.16 1.92
N LEU A 82 3.80 -0.82 2.92
CA LEU A 82 4.11 0.57 3.24
C LEU A 82 5.00 1.20 2.18
N ALA A 83 5.95 0.44 1.62
CA ALA A 83 6.76 0.88 0.49
C ALA A 83 5.93 1.15 -0.75
N TYR A 84 4.97 0.28 -1.06
CA TYR A 84 4.01 0.49 -2.14
C TYR A 84 3.18 1.75 -1.91
N CYS A 85 2.58 1.92 -0.73
CA CYS A 85 1.84 3.13 -0.38
C CYS A 85 2.69 4.40 -0.53
N TYR A 86 3.94 4.33 -0.08
CA TYR A 86 4.90 5.42 -0.20
C TYR A 86 5.20 5.77 -1.66
N VAL A 87 5.43 4.77 -2.52
CA VAL A 87 5.72 4.98 -3.95
C VAL A 87 4.50 5.57 -4.65
N SER A 88 3.31 5.01 -4.43
CA SER A 88 2.07 5.47 -5.07
C SER A 88 1.74 6.92 -4.71
N GLN A 89 2.00 7.34 -3.46
CA GLN A 89 1.77 8.72 -3.04
C GLN A 89 2.87 9.68 -3.51
N ARG A 90 4.13 9.23 -3.58
CA ARG A 90 5.27 10.07 -4.02
C ARG A 90 5.34 10.24 -5.54
N TRP A 91 4.93 9.23 -6.29
CA TRP A 91 4.98 9.18 -7.74
C TRP A 91 3.65 8.67 -8.32
N PRO A 92 2.54 9.43 -8.20
CA PRO A 92 1.21 8.97 -8.57
C PRO A 92 1.02 8.69 -10.07
N ALA A 93 1.95 9.15 -10.92
CA ALA A 93 1.95 8.84 -12.34
C ALA A 93 2.56 7.46 -12.67
N PHE A 94 3.26 6.84 -11.71
CA PHE A 94 3.85 5.52 -11.90
C PHE A 94 2.78 4.44 -11.78
N ASP A 95 2.68 3.61 -12.82
CA ASP A 95 1.82 2.43 -12.87
C ASP A 95 2.71 1.18 -12.89
N SER A 96 2.54 0.32 -11.89
CA SER A 96 3.26 -0.96 -11.76
C SER A 96 2.76 -2.01 -12.76
N GLY A 97 1.59 -1.77 -13.36
CA GLY A 97 0.99 -2.57 -14.43
C GLY A 97 0.39 -3.90 -14.00
N GLY A 98 0.27 -4.21 -12.70
CA GLY A 98 -0.35 -5.47 -12.25
C GLY A 98 0.47 -6.72 -12.57
N THR A 99 1.77 -6.57 -12.84
CA THR A 99 2.61 -7.62 -13.44
C THR A 99 3.43 -8.41 -12.41
N GLY A 100 3.48 -7.95 -11.16
CA GLY A 100 4.38 -8.46 -10.13
C GLY A 100 5.87 -8.25 -10.40
N LEU A 101 6.22 -7.40 -11.38
CA LEU A 101 7.61 -7.16 -11.77
C LEU A 101 8.42 -6.40 -10.72
N TYR A 102 7.76 -5.68 -9.81
CA TYR A 102 8.41 -4.77 -8.85
C TYR A 102 8.44 -5.32 -7.42
N ASP A 103 8.17 -6.62 -7.21
CA ASP A 103 8.17 -7.23 -5.87
C ASP A 103 9.52 -7.03 -5.15
N ASP A 104 10.61 -7.52 -5.74
CA ASP A 104 11.95 -7.37 -5.17
C ASP A 104 12.31 -5.89 -4.93
N ASP A 105 12.00 -5.02 -5.89
CA ASP A 105 12.28 -3.57 -5.83
C ASP A 105 11.52 -2.86 -4.68
N ILE A 106 10.27 -3.29 -4.43
CA ILE A 106 9.41 -2.77 -3.36
C ILE A 106 9.85 -3.31 -2.00
N GLN A 107 10.24 -4.58 -1.92
CA GLN A 107 10.76 -5.17 -0.69
C GLN A 107 12.11 -4.54 -0.30
N GLU A 108 13.03 -4.35 -1.25
CA GLU A 108 14.29 -3.64 -1.00
C GLU A 108 14.07 -2.19 -0.54
N LEU A 109 13.05 -1.52 -1.08
CA LEU A 109 12.67 -0.18 -0.63
C LEU A 109 12.07 -0.21 0.80
N ALA A 110 11.29 -1.24 1.12
CA ALA A 110 10.67 -1.41 2.42
C ALA A 110 11.71 -1.57 3.54
N GLU A 111 12.77 -2.34 3.30
CA GLU A 111 13.88 -2.49 4.25
C GLU A 111 14.52 -1.13 4.63
N GLN A 112 14.55 -0.19 3.69
CA GLN A 112 15.14 1.14 3.88
C GLN A 112 14.24 2.08 4.69
N ASN A 113 12.94 1.77 4.84
CA ASN A 113 11.96 2.58 5.58
C ASN A 113 12.02 4.09 5.20
N PRO A 114 11.96 4.45 3.90
CA PRO A 114 12.21 5.82 3.43
C PRO A 114 11.25 6.86 4.03
N TRP A 115 10.04 6.47 4.41
CA TRP A 115 9.04 7.31 5.08
C TRP A 115 9.46 7.80 6.48
N ASN A 116 10.45 7.16 7.10
CA ASN A 116 11.03 7.59 8.37
C ASN A 116 12.22 8.56 8.20
N SER A 117 12.69 8.79 6.98
CA SER A 117 13.86 9.64 6.70
C SER A 117 13.49 11.13 6.61
N SER A 118 14.43 12.00 7.02
CA SER A 118 14.34 13.45 6.81
C SER A 118 15.71 14.01 6.40
N PRO A 119 15.86 14.59 5.20
CA PRO A 119 14.84 14.75 4.16
C PRO A 119 14.37 13.42 3.56
N LEU A 120 13.22 13.42 2.89
CA LEU A 120 12.77 12.25 2.15
C LEU A 120 13.76 11.92 1.02
N PRO A 121 14.06 10.64 0.78
CA PRO A 121 14.97 10.24 -0.27
C PRO A 121 14.42 10.59 -1.66
N LEU A 122 15.34 10.65 -2.62
CA LEU A 122 15.03 10.79 -4.04
C LEU A 122 14.34 9.54 -4.58
N ALA A 123 13.80 9.65 -5.80
CA ALA A 123 13.17 8.54 -6.49
C ALA A 123 14.09 7.32 -6.59
N PRO A 124 13.62 6.12 -6.24
CA PRO A 124 14.35 4.88 -6.42
C PRO A 124 14.96 4.71 -7.82
N GLY A 125 16.07 4.00 -7.90
CA GLY A 125 16.80 3.77 -9.15
C GLY A 125 15.94 3.08 -10.22
N TRP A 126 15.17 2.09 -9.79
CA TRP A 126 14.31 1.22 -10.61
C TRP A 126 13.08 1.93 -11.20
N LEU A 127 12.62 3.04 -10.59
CA LEU A 127 11.53 3.81 -11.19
C LEU A 127 11.94 4.29 -12.59
N PRO A 128 11.08 4.18 -13.62
CA PRO A 128 11.41 4.73 -14.93
C PRO A 128 11.59 6.24 -14.86
N ALA A 129 12.56 6.78 -15.60
CA ALA A 129 12.92 8.20 -15.57
C ALA A 129 11.73 9.14 -15.90
N ALA A 130 10.77 8.65 -16.68
CA ALA A 130 9.54 9.38 -17.02
C ALA A 130 8.68 9.74 -15.79
N TYR A 131 8.84 9.03 -14.67
CA TYR A 131 8.03 9.19 -13.46
C TYR A 131 8.80 9.86 -12.30
N LYS A 132 10.07 10.24 -12.49
CA LYS A 132 10.92 10.85 -11.43
C LYS A 132 10.79 12.38 -11.32
N LEU A 133 9.75 12.96 -11.91
CA LEU A 133 9.55 14.42 -12.00
C LEU A 133 9.05 15.02 -10.68
#